data_AF-A0A933BX51-F1
#
_entry.id   AF-A0A933BX51-F1
#
_cell.length_a   1.000
_cell.length_b   1.000
_cell.length_c   1.000
_cell.angle_alpha   90.00
_cell.angle_beta   90.00
_cell.angle_gamma   90.00
#
_symmetry.space_group_name_H-M   'P 1'
#
loop_
_entity.id
_entity.type
_entity.pdbx_description
1 polymer ?
#
loop_
_entity_poly.entity_id
_entity_poly.type
_entity_poly.pdbx_seq_one_letter_code
_entity_poly.pdbx_strand_id
1 'polypeptide(L)'
;MRGRALVALAAALTFAVPGQAQEYRFDLGVHGGFGWWSWMLDDEHLGSNTEDIKFESGWLTGAQATLWLTRNIGVRANFGYTERPLVLGSFDELDDTDVNNIIEDVNLWSGSGDVLLRFMGPNPREFLGVEALPYLALGAGAKWINPPADAAVTTADGDTKEGARFRDPQSGRNFLLAEEAKFMGLAALGVDVRLAPMFAIRLEVGDRIFDAPLYLLNATGTAFAEGGEEDIGNVTHEVYGQLGLHVLLGLARPQPVAVLEPAPPAPLEETITVCVIDPTAPGGLRTLSATFVPSTGDTLVVVNGERVTLRSTLGHVMVAQDADFFVRGEPLRLRVGDEQVEFVTFGNARLIEASDLAFLGTVNGLAVYADEEEVQDIMEELEELREARGSDDLDEILEEHEDLREDFEDIGVLYLPLQPTGCVFQPLERVEEVRKVRG
;
A
#
# COMPACT_ATOMS: atom_id res chain seq x y z
N MET A 1 41.78 21.76 -0.65
CA MET A 1 41.65 21.16 0.70
C MET A 1 40.23 20.64 0.83
N ARG A 2 40.00 19.34 0.61
CA ARG A 2 39.49 18.38 1.62
C ARG A 2 38.45 18.97 2.59
N GLY A 3 37.18 18.68 2.28
CA GLY A 3 36.05 18.75 3.18
C GLY A 3 35.02 17.68 2.79
N ARG A 4 35.42 16.40 2.81
CA ARG A 4 34.45 15.29 2.84
C ARG A 4 33.94 15.20 4.27
N ALA A 5 32.68 15.59 4.49
CA ALA A 5 31.91 15.23 5.68
C ALA A 5 30.60 14.60 5.16
N LEU A 6 30.52 13.27 5.06
CA LEU A 6 29.98 12.37 6.07
C LEU A 6 28.49 12.64 6.36
N VAL A 7 27.61 12.01 5.55
CA VAL A 7 26.29 11.58 6.02
C VAL A 7 26.18 10.08 5.70
N ALA A 8 26.86 9.31 6.53
CA ALA A 8 26.52 7.91 6.76
C ALA A 8 25.77 7.88 8.09
N LEU A 9 24.44 7.86 8.03
CA LEU A 9 23.62 7.43 9.16
C LEU A 9 22.78 6.22 8.72
N ALA A 10 23.36 5.05 9.02
CA ALA A 10 22.76 3.74 9.32
C ALA A 10 21.22 3.66 9.17
N ALA A 11 20.64 2.77 8.36
CA ALA A 11 20.82 1.31 8.32
C ALA A 11 20.92 0.68 9.71
N ALA A 12 19.77 0.54 10.39
CA ALA A 12 19.41 -0.50 11.37
C ALA A 12 18.44 0.05 12.43
N LEU A 13 17.18 0.22 12.06
CA LEU A 13 16.07 0.21 13.02
C LEU A 13 15.06 -0.85 12.58
N THR A 14 15.51 -2.11 12.59
CA THR A 14 14.59 -3.26 12.64
C THR A 14 14.06 -3.35 14.07
N PHE A 15 13.05 -2.55 14.40
CA PHE A 15 12.18 -2.89 15.51
C PHE A 15 11.32 -4.06 15.05
N ALA A 16 11.49 -5.22 15.68
CA ALA A 16 10.56 -6.33 15.56
C ALA A 16 9.25 -5.92 16.26
N VAL A 17 8.35 -5.33 15.49
CA VAL A 17 6.97 -5.06 15.92
C VAL A 17 6.15 -6.32 15.58
N PRO A 18 5.37 -6.89 16.53
CA PRO A 18 4.48 -8.00 16.21
C PRO A 18 3.54 -7.60 15.06
N GLY A 19 3.29 -8.54 14.13
CA GLY A 19 2.61 -8.33 12.85
C GLY A 19 1.15 -7.88 12.89
N GLN A 20 0.65 -7.37 14.02
CA GLN A 20 -0.67 -6.81 14.16
C GLN A 20 -0.59 -5.34 14.58
N ALA A 21 -0.28 -4.47 13.60
CA ALA A 21 -0.63 -3.05 13.55
C ALA A 21 0.15 -2.35 12.42
N GLN A 22 -0.47 -2.17 11.26
CA GLN A 22 0.13 -1.42 10.15
C GLN A 22 -0.66 -0.16 9.75
N GLU A 23 -1.28 0.52 10.73
CA GLU A 23 -1.75 1.90 10.52
C GLU A 23 -0.65 2.87 10.99
N TYR A 24 0.36 3.08 10.15
CA TYR A 24 1.38 4.10 10.38
C TYR A 24 0.72 5.47 10.35
N ARG A 25 0.76 6.18 11.49
CA ARG A 25 0.17 7.51 11.60
C ARG A 25 1.17 8.61 11.39
N PHE A 26 2.47 8.32 11.41
CA PHE A 26 3.49 9.33 11.29
C PHE A 26 4.51 8.91 10.23
N ASP A 27 5.01 9.83 9.43
CA ASP A 27 6.17 9.58 8.59
C ASP A 27 7.14 10.76 8.64
N LEU A 28 8.43 10.43 8.64
CA LEU A 28 9.52 11.37 8.52
C LEU A 28 10.24 11.08 7.22
N GLY A 29 10.52 12.12 6.44
CA GLY A 29 11.17 11.96 5.16
C GLY A 29 12.13 13.08 4.84
N VAL A 30 13.09 12.75 3.98
CA VAL A 30 13.91 13.71 3.24
C VAL A 30 13.55 13.58 1.77
N HIS A 31 13.64 14.68 1.03
CA HIS A 31 13.40 14.69 -0.39
C HIS A 31 14.43 15.53 -1.13
N GLY A 32 14.59 15.21 -2.41
CA GLY A 32 15.43 15.93 -3.35
C GLY A 32 14.81 15.86 -4.74
N GLY A 33 15.02 16.90 -5.54
CA GLY A 33 14.33 17.03 -6.81
C GLY A 33 14.83 18.20 -7.63
N PHE A 34 14.10 18.50 -8.70
CA PHE A 34 14.40 19.58 -9.63
C PHE A 34 13.22 20.53 -9.70
N GLY A 35 13.51 21.84 -9.74
CA GLY A 35 12.52 22.90 -9.84
C GLY A 35 12.77 23.80 -11.05
N TRP A 36 11.70 24.36 -11.58
CA TRP A 36 11.69 25.39 -12.61
C TRP A 36 10.80 26.54 -12.15
N TRP A 37 11.20 27.78 -12.42
CA TRP A 37 10.50 28.99 -11.99
C TRP A 37 9.97 29.76 -13.19
N SER A 38 8.72 30.22 -13.10
CA SER A 38 8.18 31.20 -14.05
C SER A 38 8.85 32.56 -13.89
N TRP A 39 8.57 33.45 -14.84
CA TRP A 39 9.07 34.82 -14.80
C TRP A 39 8.49 35.59 -13.62
N MET A 40 9.33 36.45 -13.04
CA MET A 40 9.01 37.35 -11.93
C MET A 40 8.88 38.80 -12.41
N LEU A 41 9.54 39.14 -13.52
CA LEU A 41 9.35 40.38 -14.28
C LEU A 41 9.32 40.02 -15.77
N ASP A 42 8.45 40.68 -16.50
CA ASP A 42 8.24 40.53 -17.95
C ASP A 42 8.33 41.88 -18.67
N ASP A 43 8.01 41.90 -19.96
CA ASP A 43 8.07 43.07 -20.83
C ASP A 43 7.16 44.23 -20.41
N GLU A 44 6.10 43.98 -19.63
CA GLU A 44 5.27 45.04 -19.03
C GLU A 44 6.08 45.85 -18.01
N HIS A 45 6.98 45.17 -17.28
CA HIS A 45 7.81 45.75 -16.23
C HIS A 45 9.17 46.23 -16.75
N LEU A 46 9.71 45.57 -17.77
CA LEU A 46 11.05 45.80 -18.28
C LEU A 46 11.05 46.68 -19.54
N GLY A 47 9.94 46.73 -20.28
CA GLY A 47 9.80 47.42 -21.55
C GLY A 47 9.86 46.45 -22.74
N SER A 48 9.31 46.85 -23.90
CA SER A 48 9.19 45.95 -25.04
C SER A 48 10.54 45.45 -25.58
N ASN A 49 10.59 44.17 -25.96
CA ASN A 49 11.79 43.45 -26.42
C ASN A 49 12.88 43.28 -25.34
N THR A 50 12.49 43.16 -24.08
CA THR A 50 13.39 42.76 -23.00
C THR A 50 13.19 41.29 -22.65
N GLU A 51 14.24 40.66 -22.13
CA GLU A 51 14.18 39.30 -21.61
C GLU A 51 13.60 39.26 -20.20
N ASP A 52 12.78 38.25 -19.95
CA ASP A 52 12.17 38.02 -18.65
C ASP A 52 13.21 37.68 -17.58
N ILE A 53 12.91 38.07 -16.35
CA ILE A 53 13.74 37.79 -15.17
C ILE A 53 13.11 36.67 -14.36
N LYS A 54 13.88 35.62 -14.06
CA LYS A 54 13.44 34.45 -13.29
C LYS A 54 14.57 33.86 -12.46
N PHE A 55 14.22 32.98 -11.52
CA PHE A 55 15.22 32.10 -10.90
C PHE A 55 15.65 31.02 -11.90
N GLU A 56 16.94 30.70 -11.91
CA GLU A 56 17.46 29.59 -12.70
C GLU A 56 16.85 28.26 -12.23
N SER A 57 16.60 27.34 -13.17
CA SER A 57 16.15 25.99 -12.82
C SER A 57 17.25 25.20 -12.08
N GLY A 58 16.87 24.24 -11.24
CA GLY A 58 17.87 23.37 -10.63
C GLY A 58 17.41 22.53 -9.45
N TRP A 59 18.39 21.94 -8.77
CA TRP A 59 18.17 21.02 -7.67
C TRP A 59 17.62 21.70 -6.41
N LEU A 60 16.68 21.02 -5.77
CA LEU A 60 16.11 21.39 -4.48
C LEU A 60 16.18 20.19 -3.54
N THR A 61 16.21 20.47 -2.24
CA THR A 61 16.25 19.44 -1.20
C THR A 61 15.37 19.88 -0.04
N GLY A 62 14.94 18.92 0.76
CA GLY A 62 14.17 19.25 1.94
C GLY A 62 13.86 18.08 2.84
N ALA A 63 13.04 18.38 3.83
CA ALA A 63 12.60 17.43 4.83
C ALA A 63 11.14 17.67 5.16
N GLN A 64 10.49 16.63 5.65
CA GLN A 64 9.05 16.66 5.91
C GLN A 64 8.69 15.73 7.07
N ALA A 65 7.59 16.08 7.71
CA ALA A 65 6.94 15.27 8.72
C ALA A 65 5.44 15.22 8.42
N THR A 66 4.88 14.02 8.31
CA THR A 66 3.46 13.83 8.01
C THR A 66 2.78 13.11 9.16
N LEU A 67 1.56 13.54 9.49
CA LEU A 67 0.66 12.88 10.42
C LEU A 67 -0.62 12.46 9.67
N TRP A 68 -0.89 11.17 9.58
CA TRP A 68 -2.12 10.59 9.04
C TRP A 68 -3.21 10.55 10.11
N LEU A 69 -4.22 11.40 9.95
CA LEU A 69 -5.39 11.49 10.83
C LEU A 69 -6.34 10.31 10.58
N THR A 70 -6.49 9.91 9.33
CA THR A 70 -7.22 8.72 8.89
C THR A 70 -6.37 7.94 7.87
N ARG A 71 -6.89 6.84 7.32
CA ARG A 71 -6.22 6.10 6.24
C ARG A 71 -6.00 6.93 4.98
N ASN A 72 -6.84 7.96 4.78
CA ASN A 72 -6.86 8.75 3.56
C ASN A 72 -6.51 10.23 3.77
N ILE A 73 -6.61 10.73 5.00
CA ILE A 73 -6.42 12.15 5.31
C ILE A 73 -5.19 12.32 6.19
N GLY A 74 -4.25 13.14 5.72
CA GLY A 74 -3.03 13.47 6.45
C GLY A 74 -2.80 14.98 6.50
N VAL A 75 -1.93 15.39 7.41
CA VAL A 75 -1.37 16.74 7.48
C VAL A 75 0.15 16.64 7.43
N ARG A 76 0.81 17.48 6.65
CA ARG A 76 2.26 17.44 6.42
C ARG A 76 2.87 18.80 6.71
N ALA A 77 3.93 18.81 7.50
CA ALA A 77 4.86 19.94 7.56
C ALA A 77 5.98 19.66 6.55
N ASN A 78 6.15 20.53 5.57
CA ASN A 78 7.14 20.41 4.51
C ASN A 78 8.11 21.59 4.56
N PHE A 79 9.41 21.30 4.47
CA PHE A 79 10.47 22.30 4.42
C PHE A 79 11.37 22.03 3.23
N GLY A 80 11.66 23.07 2.47
CA GLY A 80 12.53 23.01 1.30
C GLY A 80 13.63 24.08 1.36
N TYR A 81 14.74 23.77 0.74
CA TYR A 81 15.86 24.67 0.54
C TYR A 81 16.42 24.48 -0.87
N THR A 82 16.78 25.61 -1.49
CA THR A 82 17.58 25.66 -2.70
C THR A 82 18.32 27.00 -2.76
N GLU A 83 19.40 27.03 -3.51
CA GLU A 83 20.16 28.22 -3.83
C GLU A 83 20.10 28.38 -5.34
N ARG A 84 19.61 29.53 -5.82
CA ARG A 84 19.35 29.77 -7.24
C ARG A 84 19.78 31.18 -7.61
N PRO A 85 20.60 31.37 -8.66
CA PRO A 85 20.83 32.71 -9.17
C PRO A 85 19.56 33.27 -9.83
N LEU A 86 19.50 34.59 -9.87
CA LEU A 86 18.57 35.34 -10.70
C LEU A 86 19.18 35.51 -12.08
N VAL A 87 18.44 35.15 -13.14
CA VAL A 87 18.95 35.18 -14.52
C VAL A 87 18.03 35.96 -15.46
N LEU A 88 18.60 36.49 -16.52
CA LEU A 88 17.87 36.91 -17.73
C LEU A 88 17.69 35.68 -18.63
N GLY A 89 16.47 35.42 -19.09
CA GLY A 89 16.33 34.45 -20.17
C GLY A 89 14.90 34.04 -20.54
N SER A 90 14.73 33.77 -21.83
CA SER A 90 13.53 33.14 -22.39
C SER A 90 13.35 31.68 -21.91
N PHE A 91 12.15 31.12 -22.04
CA PHE A 91 11.80 29.75 -21.58
C PHE A 91 12.63 28.64 -22.24
N ASP A 92 13.31 28.90 -23.37
CA ASP A 92 13.83 27.88 -24.30
C ASP A 92 15.33 27.51 -24.16
N GLU A 93 16.10 28.19 -23.30
CA GLU A 93 17.54 27.88 -23.12
C GLU A 93 17.78 27.05 -21.87
N LEU A 94 17.86 25.73 -22.07
CA LEU A 94 18.32 24.74 -21.07
C LEU A 94 19.86 24.62 -20.99
N ASP A 95 20.60 25.46 -21.73
CA ASP A 95 22.04 25.32 -21.94
C ASP A 95 22.68 26.67 -22.27
N ASP A 96 22.80 27.58 -21.30
CA ASP A 96 23.97 28.46 -21.27
C ASP A 96 24.32 28.90 -19.84
N THR A 97 25.56 28.62 -19.46
CA THR A 97 26.08 28.77 -18.10
C THR A 97 26.94 30.04 -18.03
N ASP A 98 26.75 30.81 -16.95
CA ASP A 98 27.57 31.94 -16.48
C ASP A 98 27.45 33.33 -17.15
N VAL A 99 26.76 33.53 -18.28
CA VAL A 99 26.76 34.85 -18.97
C VAL A 99 25.59 35.79 -18.58
N ASN A 100 24.51 35.26 -18.00
CA ASN A 100 23.26 36.02 -17.74
C ASN A 100 22.86 36.13 -16.25
N ASN A 101 23.76 35.78 -15.32
CA ASN A 101 23.48 35.90 -13.89
C ASN A 101 23.43 37.38 -13.46
N ILE A 102 22.28 37.79 -12.94
CA ILE A 102 22.04 39.15 -12.45
C ILE A 102 22.39 39.24 -10.96
N ILE A 103 21.93 38.25 -10.19
CA ILE A 103 22.23 38.09 -8.75
C ILE A 103 22.64 36.64 -8.53
N GLU A 104 23.84 36.45 -8.01
CA GLU A 104 24.33 35.13 -7.62
C GLU A 104 23.77 34.73 -6.24
N ASP A 105 23.72 33.42 -5.97
CA ASP A 105 23.56 32.87 -4.61
C ASP A 105 22.32 33.34 -3.83
N VAL A 106 21.14 33.39 -4.46
CA VAL A 106 19.89 33.68 -3.74
C VAL A 106 19.44 32.44 -2.98
N ASN A 107 19.39 32.55 -1.65
CA ASN A 107 18.93 31.49 -0.77
C ASN A 107 17.40 31.47 -0.72
N LEU A 108 16.81 30.35 -1.11
CA LEU A 108 15.37 30.16 -1.18
C LEU A 108 14.95 29.07 -0.19
N TRP A 109 14.29 29.47 0.89
CA TRP A 109 13.66 28.55 1.83
C TRP A 109 12.16 28.50 1.60
N SER A 110 11.57 27.32 1.72
CA SER A 110 10.12 27.15 1.74
C SER A 110 9.69 26.35 2.95
N GLY A 111 8.53 26.70 3.51
CA GLY A 111 7.92 26.01 4.63
C GLY A 111 6.42 26.03 4.49
N SER A 112 5.78 24.87 4.47
CA SER A 112 4.32 24.75 4.30
C SER A 112 3.68 23.74 5.25
N GLY A 113 2.41 23.99 5.54
CA GLY A 113 1.48 23.02 6.11
C GLY A 113 0.53 22.55 5.01
N ASP A 114 0.56 21.26 4.71
CA ASP A 114 -0.20 20.66 3.62
C ASP A 114 -1.26 19.70 4.17
N VAL A 115 -2.45 19.72 3.59
CA VAL A 115 -3.46 18.67 3.73
C VAL A 115 -3.24 17.65 2.63
N LEU A 116 -3.16 16.38 3.01
CA LEU A 116 -2.98 15.26 2.11
C LEU A 116 -4.28 14.47 2.00
N LEU A 117 -4.67 14.16 0.76
CA LEU A 117 -5.83 13.35 0.42
C LEU A 117 -5.37 12.17 -0.44
N ARG A 118 -5.24 10.99 0.18
CA ARG A 118 -4.96 9.74 -0.55
C ARG A 118 -6.22 9.22 -1.21
N PHE A 119 -6.11 8.86 -2.49
CA PHE A 119 -7.21 8.24 -3.23
C PHE A 119 -7.49 6.80 -2.77
N MET A 120 -6.47 6.14 -2.22
CA MET A 120 -6.59 4.81 -1.62
C MET A 120 -5.78 4.73 -0.33
N GLY A 121 -6.36 4.13 0.70
CA GLY A 121 -5.70 3.91 1.99
C GLY A 121 -4.88 2.62 1.99
N PRO A 122 -3.92 2.48 2.92
CA PRO A 122 -3.13 1.27 3.03
C PRO A 122 -4.01 0.04 3.35
N ASN A 123 -3.68 -1.10 2.74
CA ASN A 123 -4.41 -2.35 2.89
C ASN A 123 -4.38 -2.80 4.37
N PRO A 124 -5.56 -2.96 5.01
CA PRO A 124 -5.62 -3.30 6.43
C PRO A 124 -5.30 -4.75 6.77
N ARG A 125 -5.31 -5.67 5.79
CA ARG A 125 -5.24 -7.11 6.05
C ARG A 125 -3.84 -7.68 5.90
N GLU A 126 -3.06 -7.27 4.89
CA GLU A 126 -1.65 -7.67 4.75
C GLU A 126 -0.89 -6.81 3.72
N PHE A 127 0.41 -6.57 3.97
CA PHE A 127 1.32 -5.93 3.01
C PHE A 127 1.90 -6.98 2.07
N LEU A 128 1.51 -6.94 0.80
CA LEU A 128 1.90 -7.91 -0.24
C LEU A 128 3.24 -7.59 -0.93
N GLY A 129 4.11 -6.81 -0.28
CA GLY A 129 5.46 -6.51 -0.76
C GLY A 129 5.63 -5.16 -1.49
N VAL A 130 4.64 -4.70 -2.25
CA VAL A 130 4.62 -3.35 -2.83
C VAL A 130 3.22 -2.76 -2.76
N GLU A 131 3.11 -1.50 -2.36
CA GLU A 131 1.83 -0.78 -2.34
C GLU A 131 2.03 0.66 -2.81
N ALA A 132 1.21 1.09 -3.78
CA ALA A 132 1.21 2.46 -4.27
C ALA A 132 0.03 3.23 -3.67
N LEU A 133 0.33 4.35 -3.02
CA LEU A 133 -0.64 5.20 -2.33
C LEU A 133 -0.62 6.60 -2.97
N PRO A 134 -1.35 6.81 -4.08
CA PRO A 134 -1.45 8.11 -4.72
C PRO A 134 -2.27 9.09 -3.87
N TYR A 135 -1.86 10.36 -3.88
CA TYR A 135 -2.48 11.44 -3.12
C TYR A 135 -2.44 12.79 -3.84
N LEU A 136 -3.35 13.67 -3.42
CA LEU A 136 -3.33 15.11 -3.68
C LEU A 136 -2.84 15.82 -2.41
N ALA A 137 -1.92 16.77 -2.55
CA ALA A 137 -1.48 17.66 -1.49
C ALA A 137 -1.90 19.10 -1.81
N LEU A 138 -2.54 19.76 -0.84
CA LEU A 138 -2.90 21.17 -0.92
C LEU A 138 -2.37 21.87 0.32
N GLY A 139 -1.57 22.91 0.16
CA GLY A 139 -0.86 23.53 1.26
C GLY A 139 -0.80 25.04 1.15
N ALA A 140 -0.46 25.65 2.28
CA ALA A 140 -0.15 27.05 2.40
C ALA A 140 1.04 27.22 3.35
N GLY A 141 1.81 28.27 3.13
CA GLY A 141 3.07 28.46 3.83
C GLY A 141 3.73 29.78 3.51
N ALA A 142 5.05 29.79 3.67
CA ALA A 142 5.88 30.92 3.35
C ALA A 142 7.08 30.49 2.50
N LYS A 143 7.47 31.39 1.60
CA LYS A 143 8.74 31.37 0.87
C LYS A 143 9.60 32.48 1.46
N TRP A 144 10.76 32.14 2.00
CA TRP A 144 11.76 33.13 2.42
C TRP A 144 12.80 33.26 1.32
N ILE A 145 12.92 34.47 0.82
CA ILE A 145 13.83 34.82 -0.27
C ILE A 145 14.92 35.67 0.36
N ASN A 146 16.13 35.13 0.41
CA ASN A 146 17.28 35.78 1.02
C ASN A 146 18.39 35.93 -0.04
N PRO A 147 18.38 37.05 -0.77
CA PRO A 147 19.45 37.37 -1.71
C PRO A 147 20.68 37.89 -0.95
N PRO A 148 21.89 37.86 -1.56
CA PRO A 148 23.06 38.46 -0.94
C PRO A 148 22.83 39.95 -0.68
N ALA A 149 22.70 40.32 0.60
CA ALA A 149 22.41 41.69 0.98
C ALA A 149 23.60 42.62 0.69
N ASP A 150 23.43 43.51 -0.29
CA ASP A 150 24.42 44.54 -0.67
C ASP A 150 23.81 45.95 -0.68
N ALA A 151 22.55 46.05 -0.26
CA ALA A 151 21.75 47.26 -0.32
C ALA A 151 20.71 47.33 0.78
N ALA A 152 20.47 48.56 1.23
CA ALA A 152 19.30 48.92 2.02
C ALA A 152 18.62 50.11 1.32
N VAL A 153 17.32 49.97 1.03
CA VAL A 153 16.51 51.00 0.39
C VAL A 153 15.37 51.37 1.32
N THR A 154 15.18 52.66 1.56
CA THR A 154 14.01 53.16 2.27
C THR A 154 12.84 53.27 1.30
N THR A 155 11.74 52.59 1.63
CA THR A 155 10.49 52.60 0.88
C THR A 155 9.77 53.93 1.03
N ALA A 156 8.79 54.19 0.18
CA ALA A 156 7.96 55.39 0.26
C ALA A 156 7.21 55.51 1.62
N ASP A 157 6.89 54.37 2.24
CA ASP A 157 6.27 54.28 3.57
C ASP A 157 7.24 54.52 4.75
N GLY A 158 8.53 54.69 4.48
CA GLY A 158 9.55 54.93 5.49
C GLY A 158 10.15 53.66 6.10
N ASP A 159 9.75 52.49 5.64
CA ASP A 159 10.37 51.22 6.02
C ASP A 159 11.70 51.02 5.27
N THR A 160 12.67 50.37 5.90
CA THR A 160 13.93 50.03 5.22
C THR A 160 13.89 48.56 4.80
N LYS A 161 14.01 48.31 3.50
CA LYS A 161 14.13 46.98 2.91
C LYS A 161 15.60 46.69 2.62
N GLU A 162 16.08 45.56 3.11
CA GLU A 162 17.41 45.04 2.78
C GLU A 162 17.30 44.03 1.65
N GLY A 163 18.34 43.89 0.82
CA GLY A 163 18.35 42.92 -0.27
C GLY A 163 19.48 43.12 -1.26
N ALA A 164 19.33 42.51 -2.43
CA ALA A 164 20.28 42.63 -3.54
C ALA A 164 19.76 43.64 -4.56
N ARG A 165 20.58 44.66 -4.86
CA ARG A 165 20.30 45.57 -5.98
C ARG A 165 20.84 45.00 -7.27
N PHE A 166 20.08 45.22 -8.33
CA PHE A 166 20.55 44.94 -9.67
C PHE A 166 20.06 45.96 -10.67
N ARG A 167 20.74 46.00 -11.81
CA ARG A 167 20.34 46.81 -12.95
C ARG A 167 20.09 45.88 -14.11
N ASP A 168 18.89 45.93 -14.66
CA ASP A 168 18.60 45.21 -15.89
C ASP A 168 19.43 45.82 -17.03
N PRO A 169 20.31 45.05 -17.71
CA PRO A 169 21.20 45.58 -18.74
C PRO A 169 20.46 46.06 -19.99
N GLN A 170 19.23 45.57 -20.25
CA GLN A 170 18.49 45.88 -21.47
C GLN A 170 17.63 47.16 -21.32
N SER A 171 16.80 47.25 -20.28
CA SER A 171 16.01 48.45 -19.97
C SER A 171 16.81 49.55 -19.29
N GLY A 172 17.93 49.19 -18.65
CA GLY A 172 18.74 50.09 -17.85
C GLY A 172 18.09 50.51 -16.52
N ARG A 173 16.93 49.92 -16.16
CA ARG A 173 16.20 50.16 -14.91
C ARG A 173 16.90 49.47 -13.73
N ASN A 174 16.76 50.05 -12.54
CA ASN A 174 17.34 49.50 -11.32
C ASN A 174 16.23 48.88 -10.48
N PHE A 175 16.53 47.75 -9.87
CA PHE A 175 15.61 46.96 -9.08
C PHE A 175 16.26 46.53 -7.76
N LEU A 176 15.41 46.21 -6.79
CA LEU A 176 15.78 45.57 -5.55
C LEU A 176 15.02 44.25 -5.46
N LEU A 177 15.75 43.14 -5.33
CA LEU A 177 15.18 41.90 -4.79
C LEU A 177 15.32 41.99 -3.27
N ALA A 178 14.21 42.16 -2.56
CA ALA A 178 14.25 42.34 -1.10
C ALA A 178 14.37 40.99 -0.38
N GLU A 179 15.05 40.99 0.76
CA GLU A 179 15.01 39.90 1.72
C GLU A 179 13.64 39.92 2.43
N GLU A 180 12.74 39.03 2.00
CA GLU A 180 11.37 39.02 2.52
C GLU A 180 10.77 37.60 2.55
N ALA A 181 9.81 37.42 3.46
CA ALA A 181 8.96 36.25 3.53
C ALA A 181 7.64 36.52 2.79
N LYS A 182 7.34 35.70 1.78
CA LYS A 182 6.12 35.81 0.98
C LYS A 182 5.19 34.65 1.26
N PHE A 183 3.89 34.93 1.27
CA PHE A 183 2.90 33.86 1.36
C PHE A 183 3.05 32.93 0.15
N MET A 184 2.95 31.63 0.39
CA MET A 184 3.14 30.60 -0.62
C MET A 184 1.97 29.63 -0.59
N GLY A 185 1.28 29.46 -1.71
CA GLY A 185 0.36 28.36 -1.95
C GLY A 185 1.10 27.13 -2.48
N LEU A 186 0.57 25.93 -2.21
CA LEU A 186 1.09 24.67 -2.72
C LEU A 186 -0.04 23.79 -3.25
N ALA A 187 0.14 23.24 -4.43
CA ALA A 187 -0.68 22.14 -4.96
C ALA A 187 0.23 21.08 -5.59
N ALA A 188 0.05 19.82 -5.21
CA ALA A 188 0.88 18.73 -5.71
C ALA A 188 0.13 17.42 -5.85
N LEU A 189 0.57 16.59 -6.79
CA LEU A 189 0.17 15.21 -6.94
C LEU A 189 1.37 14.33 -6.64
N GLY A 190 1.16 13.30 -5.83
CA GLY A 190 2.23 12.36 -5.51
C GLY A 190 1.75 10.94 -5.29
N VAL A 191 2.72 10.06 -5.16
CA VAL A 191 2.52 8.64 -4.82
C VAL A 191 3.57 8.21 -3.82
N ASP A 192 3.12 7.65 -2.69
CA ASP A 192 4.00 6.93 -1.78
C ASP A 192 4.02 5.44 -2.21
N VAL A 193 5.17 4.94 -2.65
CA VAL A 193 5.42 3.54 -2.97
C VAL A 193 6.05 2.88 -1.75
N ARG A 194 5.26 2.09 -1.02
CA ARG A 194 5.72 1.32 0.14
C ARG A 194 6.43 0.06 -0.34
N LEU A 195 7.71 -0.07 0.01
CA LEU A 195 8.56 -1.22 -0.37
C LEU A 195 8.88 -2.14 0.82
N ALA A 196 8.68 -1.64 2.03
CA ALA A 196 8.78 -2.42 3.26
C ALA A 196 7.78 -1.88 4.28
N PRO A 197 7.46 -2.63 5.35
CA PRO A 197 6.50 -2.17 6.35
C PRO A 197 6.80 -0.77 6.88
N MET A 198 8.08 -0.42 7.11
CA MET A 198 8.50 0.85 7.70
C MET A 198 9.12 1.83 6.69
N PHE A 199 9.05 1.57 5.39
CA PHE A 199 9.77 2.37 4.39
C PHE A 199 8.94 2.60 3.12
N ALA A 200 8.94 3.86 2.66
CA ALA A 200 8.32 4.26 1.42
C ALA A 200 9.22 5.20 0.61
N ILE A 201 9.12 5.08 -0.70
CA ILE A 201 9.66 6.05 -1.66
C ILE A 201 8.51 6.93 -2.11
N ARG A 202 8.68 8.25 -2.06
CA ARG A 202 7.72 9.22 -2.58
C ARG A 202 8.16 9.72 -3.94
N LEU A 203 7.21 9.87 -4.83
CA LEU A 203 7.35 10.66 -6.04
C LEU A 203 6.28 11.76 -5.98
N GLU A 204 6.67 13.01 -6.16
CA GLU A 204 5.77 14.17 -6.10
C GLU A 204 6.08 15.16 -7.22
N VAL A 205 5.05 15.63 -7.90
CA VAL A 205 5.13 16.79 -8.80
C VAL A 205 4.14 17.83 -8.31
N GLY A 206 4.56 19.09 -8.32
CA GLY A 206 3.71 20.14 -7.80
C GLY A 206 4.16 21.53 -8.19
N ASP A 207 3.43 22.48 -7.66
CA ASP A 207 3.62 23.90 -7.90
C ASP A 207 3.58 24.64 -6.55
N ARG A 208 4.57 25.52 -6.34
CA ARG A 208 4.59 26.48 -5.23
C ARG A 208 4.40 27.87 -5.83
N ILE A 209 3.34 28.54 -5.40
CA ILE A 209 2.87 29.79 -5.98
C ILE A 209 3.10 30.90 -4.97
N PHE A 210 3.89 31.91 -5.31
CA PHE A 210 4.22 33.04 -4.42
C PHE A 210 4.54 34.29 -5.22
N ASP A 211 4.41 35.47 -4.62
CA ASP A 211 4.81 36.73 -5.24
C ASP A 211 6.29 37.01 -4.97
N ALA A 212 7.05 37.43 -5.97
CA ALA A 212 8.47 37.76 -5.80
C ALA A 212 8.63 39.18 -5.22
N PRO A 213 9.43 39.42 -4.15
CA PRO A 213 9.63 40.73 -3.52
C PRO A 213 10.52 41.63 -4.37
N LEU A 214 9.97 42.21 -5.45
CA LEU A 214 10.71 43.01 -6.40
C LEU A 214 10.23 44.46 -6.38
N TYR A 215 11.18 45.38 -6.25
CA TYR A 215 10.88 46.81 -6.15
C TYR A 215 11.65 47.59 -7.20
N LEU A 216 10.97 48.48 -7.91
CA LEU A 216 11.60 49.41 -8.83
C LEU A 216 12.33 50.51 -8.05
N LEU A 217 13.57 50.81 -8.44
CA LEU A 217 14.37 51.87 -7.84
C LEU A 217 14.51 53.08 -8.76
N ASN A 218 14.22 54.26 -8.21
CA ASN A 218 14.51 55.55 -8.83
C ASN A 218 15.82 56.13 -8.25
N ALA A 219 16.68 56.63 -9.13
CA ALA A 219 17.89 57.33 -8.72
C ALA A 219 17.54 58.74 -8.19
N THR A 220 17.87 59.01 -6.93
CA THR A 220 17.69 60.31 -6.28
C THR A 220 19.06 60.86 -5.88
N GLY A 221 19.74 61.54 -6.81
CA GLY A 221 21.12 62.00 -6.60
C GLY A 221 22.12 60.85 -6.59
N THR A 222 22.85 60.65 -5.49
CA THR A 222 23.77 59.51 -5.30
C THR A 222 23.12 58.33 -4.54
N ALA A 223 21.86 58.46 -4.16
CA ALA A 223 21.10 57.44 -3.44
C ALA A 223 20.02 56.85 -4.36
N PHE A 224 19.61 55.62 -4.05
CA PHE A 224 18.44 54.99 -4.68
C PHE A 224 17.28 55.03 -3.68
N ALA A 225 16.09 55.39 -4.17
CA ALA A 225 14.85 55.31 -3.42
C ALA A 225 13.86 54.48 -4.21
N GLU A 226 12.86 53.91 -3.54
CA GLU A 226 11.79 53.20 -4.22
C GLU A 226 11.01 54.13 -5.18
N GLY A 227 10.64 53.61 -6.35
CA GLY A 227 9.94 54.35 -7.38
C GLY A 227 8.41 54.39 -7.24
N GLY A 228 7.87 53.78 -6.18
CA GLY A 228 6.45 53.62 -5.85
C GLY A 228 6.28 53.10 -4.43
N GLU A 229 5.07 52.64 -4.07
CA GLU A 229 4.74 51.99 -2.78
C GLU A 229 4.47 50.47 -2.93
N GLU A 230 4.53 49.93 -4.16
CA GLU A 230 4.00 48.59 -4.47
C GLU A 230 5.09 47.65 -4.99
N ASP A 231 5.05 46.41 -4.47
CA ASP A 231 5.79 45.28 -5.00
C ASP A 231 5.36 45.03 -6.46
N ILE A 232 6.33 45.05 -7.38
CA ILE A 232 6.10 44.90 -8.81
C ILE A 232 6.35 43.47 -9.30
N GLY A 233 6.69 42.53 -8.41
CA GLY A 233 6.93 41.16 -8.79
C GLY A 233 5.66 40.43 -9.17
N ASN A 234 5.72 39.68 -10.28
CA ASN A 234 4.64 38.81 -10.70
C ASN A 234 4.46 37.61 -9.75
N VAL A 235 3.25 37.03 -9.79
CA VAL A 235 2.98 35.71 -9.23
C VAL A 235 3.90 34.70 -9.89
N THR A 236 4.78 34.10 -9.09
CA THR A 236 5.80 33.15 -9.52
C THR A 236 5.37 31.73 -9.21
N HIS A 237 5.47 30.87 -10.21
CA HIS A 237 5.22 29.44 -10.13
C HIS A 237 6.56 28.69 -10.06
N GLU A 238 6.80 27.98 -8.97
CA GLU A 238 7.89 27.00 -8.85
C GLU A 238 7.33 25.60 -9.10
N VAL A 239 7.43 25.16 -10.35
CA VAL A 239 7.04 23.82 -10.76
C VAL A 239 8.18 22.86 -10.44
N TYR A 240 7.89 21.80 -9.69
CA TYR A 240 8.90 20.85 -9.24
C TYR A 240 8.53 19.39 -9.47
N GLY A 241 9.57 18.57 -9.57
CA GLY A 241 9.49 17.10 -9.44
C GLY A 241 10.48 16.63 -8.37
N GLN A 242 10.02 15.81 -7.43
CA GLN A 242 10.77 15.37 -6.26
C GLN A 242 10.68 13.87 -6.02
N LEU A 243 11.78 13.32 -5.53
CA LEU A 243 11.88 11.98 -4.96
C LEU A 243 12.12 12.10 -3.46
N GLY A 244 11.28 11.43 -2.67
CA GLY A 244 11.39 11.37 -1.21
C GLY A 244 11.70 9.97 -0.70
N LEU A 245 12.41 9.89 0.41
CA LEU A 245 12.65 8.64 1.16
C LEU A 245 12.08 8.81 2.55
N HIS A 246 11.14 7.95 2.95
CA HIS A 246 10.46 8.09 4.23
C HIS A 246 10.61 6.86 5.11
N VAL A 247 10.69 7.13 6.41
CA VAL A 247 10.51 6.16 7.47
C VAL A 247 9.09 6.30 8.01
N LEU A 248 8.34 5.20 7.96
CA LEU A 248 6.97 5.12 8.47
C LEU A 248 7.01 4.74 9.95
N LEU A 249 6.41 5.57 10.79
CA LEU A 249 6.42 5.50 12.23
C LEU A 249 4.97 5.39 12.74
N GLY A 250 4.75 4.56 13.75
CA GLY A 250 3.41 4.43 14.32
C GLY A 250 3.34 3.43 15.46
N LEU A 251 2.89 3.93 16.62
CA LEU A 251 2.27 3.09 17.64
C LEU A 251 0.93 2.62 17.07
N ALA A 252 0.73 1.31 17.06
CA ALA A 252 -0.59 0.70 16.91
C ALA A 252 -1.61 1.53 17.69
N ARG A 253 -2.69 2.02 17.07
CA ARG A 253 -3.91 2.10 17.86
C ARG A 253 -4.13 0.65 18.30
N PRO A 254 -4.14 0.33 19.61
CA PRO A 254 -4.89 -0.85 19.99
C PRO A 254 -6.25 -0.64 19.32
N GLN A 255 -6.68 -1.64 18.54
CA GLN A 255 -8.09 -1.77 18.20
C GLN A 255 -8.86 -1.34 19.44
N PRO A 256 -9.86 -0.44 19.36
CA PRO A 256 -10.64 -0.10 20.53
C PRO A 256 -11.05 -1.44 21.14
N VAL A 257 -10.43 -1.79 22.27
CA VAL A 257 -10.88 -2.95 23.03
C VAL A 257 -12.28 -2.50 23.34
N ALA A 258 -13.27 -3.17 22.75
CA ALA A 258 -14.64 -2.93 23.11
C ALA A 258 -14.63 -2.91 24.63
N VAL A 259 -14.88 -1.75 25.22
CA VAL A 259 -15.21 -1.71 26.63
C VAL A 259 -16.51 -2.48 26.62
N LEU A 260 -16.42 -3.77 26.91
CA LEU A 260 -17.57 -4.61 27.11
C LEU A 260 -18.35 -3.86 28.18
N GLU A 261 -19.46 -3.21 27.79
CA GLU A 261 -20.62 -3.20 28.66
C GLU A 261 -20.70 -4.61 29.22
N PRO A 262 -20.79 -4.80 30.55
CA PRO A 262 -20.77 -6.13 31.15
C PRO A 262 -21.71 -6.99 30.31
N ALA A 263 -21.14 -7.99 29.64
CA ALA A 263 -21.84 -8.68 28.57
C ALA A 263 -23.20 -9.10 29.14
N PRO A 264 -24.32 -8.92 28.39
CA PRO A 264 -25.54 -9.61 28.76
C PRO A 264 -25.13 -11.07 29.04
N PRO A 265 -25.55 -11.66 30.18
CA PRO A 265 -25.06 -12.96 30.61
C PRO A 265 -25.09 -13.88 29.40
N ALA A 266 -23.93 -14.46 29.06
CA ALA A 266 -23.78 -15.26 27.85
C ALA A 266 -24.99 -16.19 27.75
N PRO A 267 -25.69 -16.22 26.59
CA PRO A 267 -26.82 -17.11 26.44
C PRO A 267 -26.37 -18.51 26.85
N LEU A 268 -27.17 -19.15 27.69
CA LEU A 268 -26.80 -20.45 28.26
C LEU A 268 -26.52 -21.49 27.17
N GLU A 269 -27.09 -21.27 25.98
CA GLU A 269 -27.07 -22.12 24.81
C GLU A 269 -27.16 -21.27 23.52
N GLU A 270 -26.43 -21.64 22.48
CA GLU A 270 -26.39 -20.96 21.18
C GLU A 270 -26.80 -21.91 20.05
N THR A 271 -27.74 -21.52 19.20
CA THR A 271 -28.09 -22.31 18.01
C THR A 271 -27.04 -22.09 16.91
N ILE A 272 -26.41 -23.18 16.46
CA ILE A 272 -25.39 -23.18 15.41
C ILE A 272 -25.78 -24.14 14.28
N THR A 273 -25.17 -23.97 13.12
CA THR A 273 -25.22 -24.96 12.03
C THR A 273 -23.89 -25.68 11.99
N VAL A 274 -23.92 -27.01 12.00
CA VAL A 274 -22.73 -27.85 12.02
C VAL A 274 -22.70 -28.70 10.77
N CYS A 275 -21.60 -28.61 10.03
CA CYS A 275 -21.29 -29.57 8.98
C CYS A 275 -20.85 -30.90 9.60
N VAL A 276 -21.35 -32.00 9.05
CA VAL A 276 -21.09 -33.37 9.46
C VAL A 276 -20.64 -34.17 8.24
N ILE A 277 -19.58 -34.95 8.41
CA ILE A 277 -19.14 -35.94 7.42
C ILE A 277 -20.09 -37.14 7.49
N ASP A 278 -20.81 -37.41 6.42
CA ASP A 278 -21.74 -38.54 6.30
C ASP A 278 -21.65 -39.10 4.88
N PRO A 279 -20.76 -40.07 4.62
CA PRO A 279 -20.57 -40.65 3.28
C PRO A 279 -21.85 -41.28 2.70
N THR A 280 -22.85 -41.57 3.53
CA THR A 280 -24.13 -42.16 3.09
C THR A 280 -25.17 -41.12 2.67
N ALA A 281 -24.89 -39.82 2.87
CA ALA A 281 -25.73 -38.74 2.41
C ALA A 281 -25.36 -38.29 0.99
N PRO A 282 -26.30 -37.67 0.25
CA PRO A 282 -25.98 -37.00 -1.01
C PRO A 282 -24.82 -36.03 -0.83
N GLY A 283 -23.79 -36.14 -1.67
CA GLY A 283 -22.57 -35.32 -1.57
C GLY A 283 -21.69 -35.61 -0.35
N GLY A 284 -21.91 -36.72 0.37
CA GLY A 284 -21.04 -37.16 1.48
C GLY A 284 -21.02 -36.23 2.70
N LEU A 285 -21.87 -35.21 2.75
CA LEU A 285 -21.90 -34.16 3.78
C LEU A 285 -23.33 -33.83 4.19
N ARG A 286 -23.51 -33.44 5.45
CA ARG A 286 -24.80 -32.95 5.98
C ARG A 286 -24.63 -31.74 6.85
N THR A 287 -25.55 -30.78 6.70
CA THR A 287 -25.66 -29.66 7.64
C THR A 287 -26.75 -29.95 8.66
N LEU A 288 -26.40 -29.91 9.94
CA LEU A 288 -27.33 -30.09 11.05
C LEU A 288 -27.48 -28.79 11.83
N SER A 289 -28.71 -28.46 12.23
CA SER A 289 -28.93 -27.45 13.25
C SER A 289 -28.64 -28.08 14.62
N ALA A 290 -27.73 -27.47 15.37
CA ALA A 290 -27.29 -27.93 16.67
C ALA A 290 -27.33 -26.78 17.69
N THR A 291 -27.18 -27.12 18.95
CA THR A 291 -27.12 -26.16 20.05
C THR A 291 -25.78 -26.32 20.77
N PHE A 292 -24.93 -25.30 20.67
CA PHE A 292 -23.67 -25.21 21.39
C PHE A 292 -23.93 -24.74 22.82
N VAL A 293 -23.30 -25.40 23.79
CA VAL A 293 -23.41 -25.08 25.22
C VAL A 293 -22.05 -24.54 25.69
N PRO A 294 -21.85 -23.20 25.75
CA PRO A 294 -20.53 -22.63 26.03
C PRO A 294 -19.95 -23.03 27.39
N SER A 295 -20.81 -23.36 28.36
CA SER A 295 -20.40 -23.74 29.72
C SER A 295 -19.75 -25.12 29.81
N THR A 296 -20.09 -26.04 28.90
CA THR A 296 -19.51 -27.40 28.85
C THR A 296 -18.65 -27.64 27.61
N GLY A 297 -18.80 -26.81 26.57
CA GLY A 297 -18.16 -27.01 25.28
C GLY A 297 -18.85 -28.07 24.41
N ASP A 298 -20.02 -28.54 24.83
CA ASP A 298 -20.77 -29.58 24.11
C ASP A 298 -21.60 -28.99 22.96
N THR A 299 -21.68 -29.75 21.88
CA THR A 299 -22.62 -29.51 20.78
C THR A 299 -23.74 -30.54 20.87
N LEU A 300 -24.97 -30.08 21.10
CA LEU A 300 -26.16 -30.92 21.28
C LEU A 300 -27.04 -30.88 20.03
N VAL A 301 -27.64 -32.00 19.67
CA VAL A 301 -28.67 -32.10 18.63
C VAL A 301 -29.93 -32.72 19.20
N VAL A 302 -31.09 -32.41 18.61
CA VAL A 302 -32.38 -32.99 19.00
C VAL A 302 -32.66 -34.19 18.12
N VAL A 303 -32.65 -35.38 18.70
CA VAL A 303 -32.98 -36.64 18.00
C VAL A 303 -34.18 -37.26 18.70
N ASN A 304 -35.27 -37.50 17.96
CA ASN A 304 -36.53 -38.04 18.49
C ASN A 304 -37.11 -37.25 19.70
N GLY A 305 -36.86 -35.94 19.75
CA GLY A 305 -37.31 -35.06 20.84
C GLY A 305 -36.41 -35.04 22.08
N GLU A 306 -35.31 -35.79 22.09
CA GLU A 306 -34.32 -35.81 23.17
C GLU A 306 -33.04 -35.07 22.76
N ARG A 307 -32.42 -34.34 23.71
CA ARG A 307 -31.15 -33.63 23.48
C ARG A 307 -29.99 -34.57 23.77
N VAL A 308 -29.21 -34.87 22.74
CA VAL A 308 -28.05 -35.77 22.81
C VAL A 308 -26.82 -35.07 22.25
N THR A 309 -25.63 -35.48 22.67
CA THR A 309 -24.39 -34.93 22.12
C THR A 309 -24.25 -35.31 20.65
N LEU A 310 -23.89 -34.34 19.79
CA LEU A 310 -23.70 -34.59 18.36
C LEU A 310 -22.73 -35.74 18.12
N ARG A 311 -21.63 -35.81 18.87
CA ARG A 311 -20.65 -36.91 18.75
C ARG A 311 -21.26 -38.29 18.96
N SER A 312 -22.26 -38.43 19.84
CA SER A 312 -22.93 -39.71 20.09
C SER A 312 -23.86 -40.17 18.97
N THR A 313 -24.21 -39.28 18.04
CA THR A 313 -25.17 -39.58 16.96
C THR A 313 -24.51 -39.92 15.63
N LEU A 314 -23.21 -39.65 15.48
CA LEU A 314 -22.53 -39.71 14.17
C LEU A 314 -21.95 -41.08 13.79
N GLY A 315 -22.17 -42.13 14.58
CA GLY A 315 -21.53 -43.42 14.31
C GLY A 315 -19.99 -43.30 14.30
N HIS A 316 -19.31 -44.32 13.79
CA HIS A 316 -17.87 -44.22 13.54
C HIS A 316 -17.66 -43.78 12.10
N VAL A 317 -17.14 -42.56 11.92
CA VAL A 317 -16.74 -42.02 10.61
C VAL A 317 -15.23 -42.01 10.58
N MET A 318 -14.64 -42.65 9.57
CA MET A 318 -13.19 -42.61 9.39
C MET A 318 -12.78 -41.23 8.88
N VAL A 319 -11.82 -40.63 9.56
CA VAL A 319 -11.22 -39.34 9.20
C VAL A 319 -9.72 -39.52 9.03
N ALA A 320 -9.05 -38.57 8.38
CA ALA A 320 -7.62 -38.65 8.11
C ALA A 320 -6.80 -38.81 9.40
N GLN A 321 -7.23 -38.23 10.53
CA GLN A 321 -6.54 -38.40 11.82
C GLN A 321 -6.57 -39.84 12.37
N ASP A 322 -7.52 -40.66 11.91
CA ASP A 322 -7.62 -42.08 12.28
C ASP A 322 -6.87 -42.99 11.29
N ALA A 323 -6.42 -42.45 10.15
CA ALA A 323 -5.78 -43.22 9.09
C ALA A 323 -4.26 -43.34 9.28
N ASP A 324 -3.74 -44.57 9.23
CA ASP A 324 -2.32 -44.88 9.48
C ASP A 324 -1.35 -44.10 8.58
N PHE A 325 -1.67 -43.97 7.28
CA PHE A 325 -0.82 -43.26 6.32
C PHE A 325 -0.65 -41.79 6.73
N PHE A 326 -1.76 -41.16 7.14
CA PHE A 326 -1.80 -39.75 7.49
C PHE A 326 -1.01 -39.47 8.77
N VAL A 327 -1.18 -40.31 9.79
CA VAL A 327 -0.46 -40.19 11.07
C VAL A 327 1.05 -40.40 10.88
N ARG A 328 1.46 -41.22 9.90
CA ARG A 328 2.87 -41.48 9.58
C ARG A 328 3.47 -40.51 8.56
N GLY A 329 2.66 -39.63 7.96
CA GLY A 329 3.09 -38.73 6.89
C GLY A 329 3.45 -39.46 5.59
N GLU A 330 2.83 -40.62 5.35
CA GLU A 330 2.94 -41.36 4.09
C GLU A 330 1.93 -40.79 3.06
N PRO A 331 2.17 -40.97 1.74
CA PRO A 331 1.21 -40.56 0.73
C PRO A 331 -0.09 -41.38 0.81
N LEU A 332 -1.22 -40.74 0.52
CA LEU A 332 -2.44 -41.45 0.15
C LEU A 332 -2.21 -42.08 -1.23
N ARG A 333 -2.50 -43.37 -1.35
CA ARG A 333 -2.27 -44.15 -2.56
C ARG A 333 -3.59 -44.64 -3.10
N LEU A 334 -3.88 -44.29 -4.35
CA LEU A 334 -5.06 -44.72 -5.07
C LEU A 334 -4.65 -45.63 -6.21
N ARG A 335 -5.42 -46.68 -6.45
CA ARG A 335 -5.18 -47.56 -7.58
C ARG A 335 -6.09 -47.17 -8.73
N VAL A 336 -5.47 -46.82 -9.85
CA VAL A 336 -6.16 -46.29 -11.03
C VAL A 336 -5.77 -47.19 -12.20
N GLY A 337 -6.54 -48.25 -12.40
CA GLY A 337 -6.18 -49.37 -13.28
C GLY A 337 -4.89 -50.10 -12.83
N ASP A 338 -3.89 -50.16 -13.72
CA ASP A 338 -2.58 -50.77 -13.44
C ASP A 338 -1.57 -49.80 -12.77
N GLU A 339 -1.94 -48.51 -12.65
CA GLU A 339 -1.08 -47.47 -12.10
C GLU A 339 -1.48 -47.09 -10.66
N GLN A 340 -0.51 -46.53 -9.94
CA GLN A 340 -0.70 -46.07 -8.56
C GLN A 340 -0.46 -44.57 -8.52
N VAL A 341 -1.51 -43.82 -8.18
CA VAL A 341 -1.42 -42.37 -8.01
C VAL A 341 -1.18 -42.06 -6.53
N GLU A 342 -0.20 -41.20 -6.26
CA GLU A 342 0.15 -40.78 -4.90
C GLU A 342 -0.25 -39.32 -4.67
N PHE A 343 -0.89 -39.07 -3.53
CA PHE A 343 -1.27 -37.74 -3.05
C PHE A 343 -0.58 -37.48 -1.71
N VAL A 344 0.09 -36.35 -1.57
CA VAL A 344 0.83 -35.96 -0.36
C VAL A 344 0.22 -34.74 0.30
N THR A 345 0.27 -34.66 1.63
CA THR A 345 -0.27 -33.52 2.36
C THR A 345 0.35 -32.21 1.88
N PHE A 346 -0.48 -31.28 1.45
CA PHE A 346 -0.09 -29.96 0.97
C PHE A 346 -0.80 -28.86 1.75
N GLY A 347 -0.07 -27.83 2.15
CA GLY A 347 -0.61 -26.71 2.89
C GLY A 347 -1.15 -27.06 4.28
N ASN A 348 -1.91 -26.13 4.86
CA ASN A 348 -2.54 -26.27 6.17
C ASN A 348 -3.99 -26.74 6.04
N ALA A 349 -4.50 -27.39 7.10
CA ALA A 349 -5.91 -27.66 7.27
C ALA A 349 -6.75 -26.39 7.14
N ARG A 350 -7.90 -26.49 6.45
CA ARG A 350 -8.79 -25.36 6.20
C ARG A 350 -10.25 -25.74 6.38
N LEU A 351 -11.06 -24.76 6.77
CA LEU A 351 -12.52 -24.86 6.77
C LEU A 351 -12.99 -24.62 5.32
N ILE A 352 -13.73 -25.56 4.75
CA ILE A 352 -14.29 -25.46 3.39
C ILE A 352 -15.81 -25.55 3.50
N GLU A 353 -16.54 -24.72 2.75
CA GLU A 353 -18.00 -24.81 2.73
C GLU A 353 -18.42 -26.10 2.02
N ALA A 354 -19.53 -26.70 2.47
CA ALA A 354 -19.98 -27.97 1.91
C ALA A 354 -20.40 -27.87 0.44
N SER A 355 -20.77 -26.67 -0.04
CA SER A 355 -21.03 -26.41 -1.45
C SER A 355 -19.77 -26.51 -2.30
N ASP A 356 -18.61 -26.15 -1.77
CA ASP A 356 -17.38 -26.02 -2.56
C ASP A 356 -16.65 -27.37 -2.71
N LEU A 357 -17.26 -28.46 -2.21
CA LEU A 357 -16.68 -29.79 -2.21
C LEU A 357 -17.60 -30.77 -2.93
N ALA A 358 -17.00 -31.51 -3.86
CA ALA A 358 -17.62 -32.66 -4.49
C ALA A 358 -17.11 -33.95 -3.82
N PHE A 359 -18.04 -34.82 -3.43
CA PHE A 359 -17.71 -36.12 -2.83
C PHE A 359 -17.40 -37.16 -3.91
N LEU A 360 -16.13 -37.58 -3.98
CA LEU A 360 -15.65 -38.54 -4.97
C LEU A 360 -15.95 -39.98 -4.55
N GLY A 361 -15.86 -40.27 -3.25
CA GLY A 361 -16.08 -41.61 -2.72
C GLY A 361 -15.25 -41.84 -1.47
N THR A 362 -14.99 -43.11 -1.17
CA THR A 362 -14.24 -43.54 -0.01
C THR A 362 -13.04 -44.37 -0.41
N VAL A 363 -11.96 -44.25 0.34
CA VAL A 363 -10.72 -45.01 0.16
C VAL A 363 -10.40 -45.66 1.49
N ASN A 364 -10.51 -46.98 1.56
CA ASN A 364 -10.45 -47.72 2.83
C ASN A 364 -11.45 -47.20 3.89
N GLY A 365 -12.59 -46.67 3.46
CA GLY A 365 -13.63 -46.08 4.32
C GLY A 365 -13.41 -44.61 4.69
N LEU A 366 -12.29 -44.00 4.30
CA LEU A 366 -12.04 -42.56 4.44
C LEU A 366 -12.70 -41.80 3.30
N ALA A 367 -13.57 -40.84 3.61
CA ALA A 367 -14.20 -39.99 2.61
C ALA A 367 -13.17 -39.08 1.91
N VAL A 368 -13.24 -39.02 0.58
CA VAL A 368 -12.38 -38.23 -0.30
C VAL A 368 -13.22 -37.24 -1.08
N TYR A 369 -12.76 -35.99 -1.11
CA TYR A 369 -13.43 -34.90 -1.80
C TYR A 369 -12.46 -34.21 -2.76
N ALA A 370 -12.99 -33.52 -3.76
CA ALA A 370 -12.29 -32.57 -4.60
C ALA A 370 -13.04 -31.23 -4.62
N ASP A 371 -12.44 -30.23 -5.25
CA ASP A 371 -13.12 -28.95 -5.49
C ASP A 371 -14.33 -29.18 -6.42
N GLU A 372 -15.51 -28.67 -6.06
CA GLU A 372 -16.72 -28.87 -6.86
C GLU A 372 -16.51 -28.41 -8.31
N GLU A 373 -15.79 -27.31 -8.53
CA GLU A 373 -15.56 -26.75 -9.88
C GLU A 373 -14.63 -27.62 -10.75
N GLU A 374 -13.70 -28.37 -10.13
CA GLU A 374 -12.68 -29.16 -10.83
C GLU A 374 -13.25 -30.49 -11.37
N VAL A 375 -14.28 -31.03 -10.72
CA VAL A 375 -14.80 -32.37 -11.03
C VAL A 375 -16.23 -32.38 -11.56
N GLN A 376 -16.81 -31.22 -11.90
CA GLN A 376 -18.20 -31.13 -12.42
C GLN A 376 -18.46 -32.10 -13.57
N ASP A 377 -17.47 -32.28 -14.43
CA ASP A 377 -17.54 -33.05 -15.66
C ASP A 377 -17.64 -34.57 -15.40
N ILE A 378 -17.12 -35.05 -14.26
CA ILE A 378 -17.13 -36.47 -13.87
C ILE A 378 -18.18 -36.82 -12.82
N MET A 379 -18.73 -35.82 -12.12
CA MET A 379 -19.58 -36.07 -10.96
C MET A 379 -20.89 -36.78 -11.29
N GLU A 380 -21.49 -36.50 -12.46
CA GLU A 380 -22.72 -37.16 -12.91
C GLU A 380 -22.46 -38.67 -13.13
N GLU A 381 -21.40 -39.01 -13.87
CA GLU A 381 -21.03 -40.41 -14.14
C GLU A 381 -20.63 -41.14 -12.84
N LEU A 382 -19.85 -40.48 -11.97
CA LEU A 382 -19.42 -41.05 -10.70
C LEU A 382 -20.59 -41.31 -9.74
N GLU A 383 -21.62 -40.46 -9.71
CA GLU A 383 -22.85 -40.69 -8.95
C GLU A 383 -23.67 -41.86 -9.53
N GLU A 384 -23.85 -41.92 -10.86
CA GLU A 384 -24.56 -43.03 -11.51
C GLU A 384 -23.91 -44.39 -11.22
N LEU A 385 -22.56 -44.47 -11.24
CA LEU A 385 -21.84 -45.71 -10.95
C LEU A 385 -21.92 -46.13 -9.50
N ARG A 386 -21.84 -45.19 -8.55
CA ARG A 386 -22.02 -45.47 -7.13
C ARG A 386 -23.42 -46.01 -6.85
N GLU A 387 -24.46 -45.40 -7.44
CA GLU A 387 -25.83 -45.87 -7.32
C GLU A 387 -26.03 -47.26 -7.94
N ALA A 388 -25.46 -47.50 -9.13
CA ALA A 388 -25.57 -48.79 -9.81
C ALA A 388 -24.86 -49.93 -9.07
N ARG A 389 -23.71 -49.65 -8.45
CA ARG A 389 -22.88 -50.63 -7.74
C ARG A 389 -23.32 -50.84 -6.30
N GLY A 390 -23.88 -49.80 -5.67
CA GLY A 390 -24.15 -49.79 -4.22
C GLY A 390 -22.88 -49.79 -3.38
N SER A 391 -21.78 -49.25 -3.91
CA SER A 391 -20.48 -49.12 -3.24
C SER A 391 -19.92 -47.73 -3.51
N ASP A 392 -19.39 -47.10 -2.46
CA ASP A 392 -18.66 -45.83 -2.53
C ASP A 392 -17.14 -46.04 -2.57
N ASP A 393 -16.66 -47.26 -2.84
CA ASP A 393 -15.22 -47.54 -2.91
C ASP A 393 -14.61 -46.96 -4.20
N LEU A 394 -13.86 -45.88 -4.05
CA LEU A 394 -13.32 -45.11 -5.18
C LEU A 394 -12.26 -45.90 -5.96
N ASP A 395 -11.43 -46.70 -5.28
CA ASP A 395 -10.42 -47.53 -5.93
C ASP A 395 -11.09 -48.58 -6.83
N GLU A 396 -12.20 -49.15 -6.37
CA GLU A 396 -12.97 -50.15 -7.10
C GLU A 396 -13.66 -49.57 -8.35
N ILE A 397 -14.19 -48.34 -8.23
CA ILE A 397 -14.86 -47.64 -9.33
C ILE A 397 -13.86 -47.25 -10.42
N LEU A 398 -12.70 -46.68 -10.03
CA LEU A 398 -11.67 -46.25 -10.97
C LEU A 398 -10.93 -47.41 -11.66
N GLU A 399 -10.91 -48.61 -11.06
CA GLU A 399 -10.30 -49.79 -11.67
C GLU A 399 -11.12 -50.34 -12.86
N GLU A 400 -12.44 -50.18 -12.85
CA GLU A 400 -13.34 -50.79 -13.82
C GLU A 400 -13.77 -49.85 -14.96
N HIS A 401 -13.58 -48.53 -14.80
CA HIS A 401 -14.04 -47.51 -15.73
C HIS A 401 -12.87 -46.68 -16.28
N GLU A 402 -12.45 -47.01 -17.51
CA GLU A 402 -11.29 -46.41 -18.17
C GLU A 402 -11.46 -44.91 -18.45
N ASP A 403 -12.66 -44.47 -18.84
CA ASP A 403 -12.94 -43.06 -19.16
C ASP A 403 -12.85 -42.18 -17.90
N LEU A 404 -13.51 -42.59 -16.80
CA LEU A 404 -13.42 -41.91 -15.50
C LEU A 404 -12.00 -41.86 -14.94
N ARG A 405 -11.17 -42.85 -15.24
CA ARG A 405 -9.77 -42.84 -14.82
C ARG A 405 -9.01 -41.69 -15.48
N GLU A 406 -9.19 -41.46 -16.78
CA GLU A 406 -8.47 -40.40 -17.50
C GLU A 406 -8.81 -39.04 -16.91
N ASP A 407 -10.09 -38.80 -16.65
CA ASP A 407 -10.55 -37.54 -16.05
C ASP A 407 -10.15 -37.43 -14.56
N PHE A 408 -10.10 -38.54 -13.81
CA PHE A 408 -9.62 -38.55 -12.43
C PHE A 408 -8.13 -38.21 -12.32
N GLU A 409 -7.32 -38.58 -13.32
CA GLU A 409 -5.92 -38.22 -13.36
C GLU A 409 -5.73 -36.69 -13.43
N ASP A 410 -6.64 -35.94 -14.04
CA ASP A 410 -6.52 -34.49 -14.12
C ASP A 410 -6.76 -33.77 -12.77
N ILE A 411 -7.26 -34.48 -11.74
CA ILE A 411 -7.47 -33.92 -10.40
C ILE A 411 -6.13 -33.65 -9.70
N GLY A 412 -5.82 -32.38 -9.47
CA GLY A 412 -4.58 -31.95 -8.84
C GLY A 412 -4.60 -32.02 -7.31
N VAL A 413 -5.77 -31.80 -6.70
CA VAL A 413 -5.90 -31.69 -5.24
C VAL A 413 -7.09 -32.48 -4.70
N LEU A 414 -6.84 -33.26 -3.65
CA LEU A 414 -7.87 -33.95 -2.86
C LEU A 414 -8.00 -33.34 -1.46
N TYR A 415 -9.19 -33.42 -0.89
CA TYR A 415 -9.50 -32.96 0.46
C TYR A 415 -9.95 -34.12 1.33
N LEU A 416 -9.28 -34.30 2.47
CA LEU A 416 -9.62 -35.34 3.44
C LEU A 416 -10.13 -34.72 4.75
N PRO A 417 -11.26 -35.20 5.31
CA PRO A 417 -11.78 -34.68 6.55
C PRO A 417 -10.84 -35.02 7.70
N LEU A 418 -10.52 -34.04 8.54
CA LEU A 418 -9.73 -34.24 9.76
C LEU A 418 -10.58 -34.57 10.98
N GLN A 419 -11.86 -34.19 10.93
CA GLN A 419 -12.82 -34.40 12.02
C GLN A 419 -14.18 -34.78 11.43
N PRO A 420 -14.98 -35.59 12.15
CA PRO A 420 -16.31 -36.01 11.68
C PRO A 420 -17.31 -34.85 11.67
N THR A 421 -16.96 -33.72 12.27
CA THR A 421 -17.77 -32.50 12.35
C THR A 421 -16.93 -31.28 12.04
N GLY A 422 -17.57 -30.24 11.52
CA GLY A 422 -16.97 -28.92 11.35
C GLY A 422 -16.30 -28.68 10.00
N CYS A 423 -16.39 -29.60 9.03
CA CYS A 423 -15.87 -29.40 7.66
C CYS A 423 -14.40 -28.91 7.62
N VAL A 424 -13.55 -29.45 8.50
CA VAL A 424 -12.11 -29.14 8.50
C VAL A 424 -11.39 -30.20 7.67
N PHE A 425 -10.79 -29.77 6.55
CA PHE A 425 -10.15 -30.66 5.59
C PHE A 425 -8.66 -30.38 5.46
N GLN A 426 -7.88 -31.45 5.26
CA GLN A 426 -6.48 -31.37 4.86
C GLN A 426 -6.38 -31.50 3.33
N PRO A 427 -5.79 -30.53 2.62
CA PRO A 427 -5.46 -30.70 1.20
C PRO A 427 -4.32 -31.70 1.02
N LEU A 428 -4.43 -32.52 -0.03
CA LEU A 428 -3.37 -33.36 -0.55
C LEU A 428 -3.17 -33.05 -2.03
N GLU A 429 -1.93 -32.84 -2.44
CA GLU A 429 -1.54 -32.55 -3.83
C GLU A 429 -1.01 -33.82 -4.50
N ARG A 430 -1.35 -34.02 -5.78
CA ARG A 430 -0.85 -35.13 -6.60
C ARG A 430 0.67 -35.03 -6.77
N VAL A 431 1.38 -36.14 -6.60
CA VAL A 431 2.80 -36.22 -6.91
C VAL A 431 2.99 -36.45 -8.40
N GLU A 432 3.42 -35.43 -9.14
CA GLU A 432 3.80 -35.62 -10.56
C GLU A 432 5.01 -36.56 -10.69
N GLU A 433 4.88 -37.63 -11.49
CA GLU A 433 6.04 -38.42 -11.87
C GLU A 433 7.01 -37.56 -12.67
N VAL A 434 8.18 -37.27 -12.09
CA VAL A 434 9.28 -36.61 -12.80
C VAL A 434 9.77 -37.57 -13.90
N ARG A 435 9.18 -37.47 -15.10
CA ARG A 435 9.71 -38.12 -16.31
C ARG A 435 11.10 -37.55 -16.55
N LYS A 436 12.13 -38.31 -16.19
CA LYS A 436 13.51 -38.03 -16.59
C LYS A 436 13.57 -38.04 -18.12
N VAL A 437 13.56 -36.86 -18.71
CA VAL A 437 13.95 -36.67 -20.11
C VAL A 437 15.41 -37.12 -20.23
N ARG A 438 15.64 -38.29 -20.82
CA ARG A 438 16.98 -38.71 -21.25
C ARG A 438 17.45 -37.72 -22.31
N GLY A 439 18.46 -36.93 -21.98
CA GLY A 439 19.20 -36.09 -22.92
C GLY A 439 20.02 -36.88 -23.91
#